data_AF-A0A9P4LRP0-F1
#
_entry.id   AF-A0A9P4LRP0-F1
#
_cell.length_a   1.000
_cell.length_b   1.000
_cell.length_c   1.000
_cell.angle_alpha   90.00
_cell.angle_beta   90.00
_cell.angle_gamma   90.00
#
_symmetry.space_group_name_H-M   'P 1'
#
loop_
_entity.id
_entity.type
_entity.pdbx_description
1 polymer ?
#
loop_
_entity_poly.entity_id
_entity_poly.type
_entity_poly.pdbx_seq_one_letter_code
_entity_poly.pdbx_strand_id
1 'polypeptide(L)'
;MAHLVVPNDDQNMTGVVVNGISPHILADHNQANEALFEQSGPCPFVAYGTIIVSHTTDEVVCRGANFRTGDPTQTDRLTSIHGEISAINVCTAVFAARDMTATQIFAAWGELSIYKNAKSCPMCASAIRWAGFKEYIYGTTIQHNYNVSWGVITISSYDVFQQTRQLPGYQTVMLRQILTNETDPLFSWQYDDSYPYPNECVKRISATRGYLSCVDPAML
;
A
#
# COMPACT_ATOMS: atom_id res chain seq x y z
N MET A 1 -24.14 -13.37 -7.59
CA MET A 1 -23.48 -12.10 -7.95
C MET A 1 -22.66 -12.34 -9.20
N ALA A 2 -22.63 -11.41 -10.16
CA ALA A 2 -21.77 -11.55 -11.33
C ALA A 2 -20.31 -11.59 -10.87
N HIS A 3 -19.60 -12.66 -11.22
CA HIS A 3 -18.20 -12.84 -10.86
C HIS A 3 -17.36 -11.91 -11.73
N LEU A 4 -17.09 -10.69 -11.26
CA LEU A 4 -16.17 -9.78 -11.94
C LEU A 4 -14.74 -10.28 -11.73
N VAL A 5 -14.04 -10.48 -12.83
CA VAL A 5 -12.60 -10.73 -12.84
C VAL A 5 -11.92 -9.44 -13.27
N VAL A 6 -11.03 -8.91 -12.43
CA VAL A 6 -10.20 -7.75 -12.70
C VAL A 6 -9.08 -8.19 -13.65
N PRO A 7 -9.06 -7.71 -14.91
CA PRO A 7 -8.05 -8.13 -15.87
C PRO A 7 -6.65 -7.72 -15.40
N ASN A 8 -5.65 -8.54 -15.73
CA ASN A 8 -4.24 -8.28 -15.47
C ASN A 8 -3.88 -8.05 -13.99
N ASP A 9 -4.77 -8.43 -13.07
CA ASP A 9 -4.60 -8.20 -11.65
C ASP A 9 -3.83 -9.31 -10.96
N ASP A 10 -4.34 -10.53 -11.12
CA ASP A 10 -3.81 -11.78 -10.56
C ASP A 10 -2.99 -12.58 -11.57
N GLN A 11 -2.34 -11.90 -12.54
CA GLN A 11 -1.48 -12.64 -13.47
C GLN A 11 -0.43 -13.41 -12.68
N ASN A 12 -0.49 -14.73 -12.80
CA ASN A 12 0.34 -15.64 -12.06
C ASN A 12 1.82 -15.38 -12.39
N MET A 13 2.56 -14.87 -11.41
CA MET A 13 3.99 -14.56 -11.52
C MET A 13 4.89 -15.73 -11.09
N THR A 14 4.33 -16.92 -10.83
CA THR A 14 5.11 -18.12 -10.45
C THR A 14 6.21 -18.48 -11.45
N GLY A 15 6.14 -18.00 -12.70
CA GLY A 15 7.18 -18.18 -13.72
C GLY A 15 8.27 -17.11 -13.78
N VAL A 16 8.15 -16.00 -13.03
CA VAL A 16 9.19 -14.96 -12.86
C VAL A 16 9.97 -15.19 -11.56
N VAL A 17 9.47 -16.05 -10.68
CA VAL A 17 10.19 -16.54 -9.50
C VAL A 17 11.14 -17.64 -9.94
N VAL A 18 12.29 -17.24 -10.45
CA VAL A 18 13.47 -18.12 -10.49
C VAL A 18 13.92 -18.30 -9.04
N ASN A 19 13.26 -19.20 -8.30
CA ASN A 19 13.56 -19.64 -6.93
C ASN A 19 13.95 -18.53 -5.92
N GLY A 20 12.97 -18.01 -5.18
CA GLY A 20 13.19 -17.28 -3.93
C GLY A 20 13.14 -15.77 -4.09
N ILE A 21 11.96 -15.18 -3.83
CA ILE A 21 11.90 -13.78 -3.40
C ILE A 21 12.91 -13.63 -2.27
N SER A 22 13.85 -12.71 -2.43
CA SER A 22 14.95 -12.58 -1.49
C SER A 22 14.41 -12.32 -0.08
N PRO A 23 15.01 -12.89 0.99
CA PRO A 23 14.56 -12.63 2.36
C PRO A 23 14.46 -11.14 2.70
N HIS A 24 15.28 -10.27 2.11
CA HIS A 24 15.16 -8.81 2.31
C HIS A 24 13.85 -8.25 1.74
N ILE A 25 13.41 -8.69 0.55
CA ILE A 25 12.14 -8.24 -0.05
C ILE A 25 10.98 -8.64 0.87
N LEU A 26 11.03 -9.84 1.46
CA LEU A 26 10.00 -10.27 2.41
C LEU A 26 10.04 -9.44 3.70
N ALA A 27 11.24 -9.20 4.25
CA ALA A 27 11.41 -8.38 5.45
C ALA A 27 10.93 -6.94 5.25
N ASP A 28 11.32 -6.30 4.14
CA ASP A 28 10.89 -4.95 3.77
C ASP A 28 9.39 -4.88 3.49
N HIS A 29 8.83 -5.92 2.86
CA HIS A 29 7.40 -5.98 2.66
C HIS A 29 6.63 -6.05 3.98
N ASN A 30 7.14 -6.80 4.96
CA ASN A 30 6.56 -6.83 6.32
C ASN A 30 6.66 -5.50 7.05
N GLN A 31 7.74 -4.74 6.83
CA GLN A 31 7.86 -3.38 7.35
C GLN A 31 6.76 -2.43 6.80
N ALA A 32 6.12 -2.72 5.67
CA ALA A 32 4.93 -1.99 5.22
C ALA A 32 3.71 -2.21 6.12
N ASN A 33 3.54 -3.41 6.68
CA ASN A 33 2.51 -3.68 7.69
C ASN A 33 2.88 -3.04 9.03
N GLU A 34 4.14 -3.06 9.43
CA GLU A 34 4.61 -2.36 10.64
C GLU A 34 4.33 -0.85 10.55
N ALA A 35 4.69 -0.23 9.42
CA ALA A 35 4.42 1.19 9.17
C ALA A 35 2.91 1.54 9.26
N LEU A 36 2.03 0.61 8.88
CA LEU A 36 0.60 0.76 9.06
C LEU A 36 0.23 0.79 10.55
N PHE A 37 0.66 -0.20 11.33
CA PHE A 37 0.31 -0.30 12.74
C PHE A 37 0.90 0.85 13.58
N GLU A 38 2.13 1.28 13.26
CA GLU A 38 2.78 2.43 13.90
C GLU A 38 1.95 3.72 13.73
N GLN A 39 1.35 3.92 12.55
CA GLN A 39 0.65 5.17 12.20
C GLN A 39 -0.86 5.12 12.46
N SER A 40 -1.46 3.92 12.46
CA SER A 40 -2.92 3.74 12.54
C SER A 40 -3.36 2.93 13.77
N GLY A 41 -2.43 2.51 14.62
CA GLY A 41 -2.70 1.67 15.79
C GLY A 41 -2.98 0.21 15.44
N PRO A 42 -3.31 -0.63 16.45
CA PRO A 42 -3.44 -2.07 16.28
C PRO A 42 -4.68 -2.49 15.48
N CYS A 43 -5.68 -1.62 15.35
CA CYS A 43 -6.97 -1.89 14.70
C CYS A 43 -7.19 -0.97 13.48
N PRO A 44 -6.33 -1.02 12.45
CA PRO A 44 -6.30 -0.01 11.40
C PRO A 44 -7.49 -0.15 10.44
N PHE A 45 -8.35 0.86 10.36
CA PHE A 45 -9.36 0.95 9.30
C PHE A 45 -8.72 1.50 8.02
N VAL A 46 -8.98 0.88 6.86
CA VAL A 46 -8.32 1.23 5.59
C VAL A 46 -6.84 0.95 5.73
N ALA A 47 -6.56 -0.33 5.97
CA ALA A 47 -5.29 -0.92 6.38
C ALA A 47 -4.19 -0.88 5.30
N TYR A 48 -3.99 0.24 4.60
CA TYR A 48 -2.97 0.39 3.57
C TYR A 48 -1.70 1.01 4.16
N GLY A 49 -0.64 0.19 4.23
CA GLY A 49 0.69 0.58 4.64
C GLY A 49 1.65 0.67 3.46
N THR A 50 2.67 1.52 3.59
CA THR A 50 3.69 1.74 2.57
C THR A 50 5.02 2.09 3.22
N ILE A 51 6.10 1.53 2.68
CA ILE A 51 7.45 2.06 2.90
C ILE A 51 8.13 2.35 1.57
N ILE A 52 9.12 3.23 1.62
CA ILE A 52 10.04 3.50 0.53
C ILE A 52 11.45 3.25 1.06
N VAL A 53 12.18 2.38 0.37
CA VAL A 53 13.53 1.97 0.74
C VAL A 53 14.53 2.40 -0.31
N SER A 54 15.77 2.61 0.10
CA SER A 54 16.88 2.73 -0.83
C SER A 54 17.18 1.38 -1.45
N HIS A 55 17.12 1.28 -2.77
CA HIS A 55 17.34 0.01 -3.49
C HIS A 55 18.79 -0.52 -3.37
N THR A 56 19.74 0.32 -2.96
CA THR A 56 21.16 -0.06 -2.85
C THR A 56 21.61 -0.37 -1.44
N THR A 57 20.95 0.20 -0.43
CA THR A 57 21.34 0.05 0.99
C THR A 57 20.33 -0.73 1.81
N ASP A 58 19.15 -1.03 1.24
CA ASP A 58 18.00 -1.64 1.91
C ASP A 58 17.52 -0.85 3.14
N GLU A 59 17.90 0.42 3.26
CA GLU A 59 17.47 1.30 4.35
C GLU A 59 16.08 1.87 4.06
N VAL A 60 15.18 1.80 5.04
CA VAL A 60 13.89 2.50 4.98
C VAL A 60 14.10 4.00 5.05
N VAL A 61 13.79 4.68 3.96
CA VAL A 61 13.87 6.15 3.85
C VAL A 61 12.60 6.78 4.43
N CYS A 62 11.43 6.19 4.12
CA CYS A 62 10.14 6.76 4.46
C CYS A 62 9.09 5.71 4.76
N ARG A 63 8.14 6.07 5.61
CA ARG A 63 6.97 5.27 5.96
C ARG A 63 5.72 6.09 5.69
N GLY A 64 4.62 5.41 5.39
CA GLY A 64 3.32 6.04 5.19
C GLY A 64 2.18 5.05 5.38
N ALA A 65 1.10 5.51 6.00
CA ALA A 65 -0.15 4.79 6.10
C ALA A 65 -1.29 5.62 5.52
N ASN A 66 -2.40 4.96 5.19
CA ASN A 66 -3.57 5.65 4.70
C ASN A 66 -4.26 6.39 5.84
N PHE A 67 -4.40 7.71 5.66
CA PHE A 67 -4.99 8.62 6.63
C PHE A 67 -6.43 9.00 6.26
N ARG A 68 -7.10 8.18 5.45
CA ARG A 68 -8.52 8.33 5.12
C ARG A 68 -9.42 7.83 6.25
N THR A 69 -9.21 8.36 7.45
CA THR A 69 -10.09 8.08 8.58
C THR A 69 -11.06 9.25 8.73
N GLY A 70 -12.33 8.96 8.97
CA GLY A 70 -13.28 9.93 9.50
C GLY A 70 -12.95 10.33 10.95
N ASP A 71 -11.69 10.20 11.37
CA ASP A 71 -11.20 10.58 12.69
C ASP A 71 -11.14 12.11 12.76
N PRO A 72 -11.91 12.73 13.67
CA PRO A 72 -11.94 14.17 13.78
C PRO A 72 -10.60 14.78 14.23
N THR A 73 -9.68 13.99 14.79
CA THR A 73 -8.37 14.45 15.28
C THR A 73 -7.29 14.50 14.21
N GLN A 74 -7.49 13.84 13.06
CA GLN A 74 -6.56 13.93 11.94
C GLN A 74 -6.76 15.24 11.17
N THR A 75 -5.68 16.01 11.03
CA THR A 75 -5.67 17.33 10.38
C THR A 75 -5.71 17.24 8.86
N ASP A 76 -5.24 16.13 8.27
CA ASP A 76 -5.08 15.96 6.82
C ASP A 76 -6.17 15.05 6.23
N ARG A 77 -7.41 15.54 6.21
CA ARG A 77 -8.60 14.79 5.74
C ARG A 77 -8.74 14.70 4.21
N LEU A 78 -7.63 14.72 3.50
CA LEU A 78 -7.62 14.70 2.04
C LEU A 78 -7.82 13.28 1.53
N THR A 79 -8.86 13.07 0.73
CA THR A 79 -9.21 11.73 0.18
C THR A 79 -8.13 11.14 -0.72
N SER A 80 -7.16 11.95 -1.17
CA SER A 80 -6.01 11.54 -1.98
C SER A 80 -4.83 11.02 -1.15
N ILE A 81 -4.81 11.17 0.17
CA ILE A 81 -3.68 10.77 1.02
C ILE A 81 -3.79 9.30 1.41
N HIS A 82 -3.59 8.45 0.41
CA HIS A 82 -3.33 7.04 0.64
C HIS A 82 -1.91 6.85 1.19
N GLY A 83 -1.59 5.70 1.82
CA GLY A 83 -0.25 5.46 2.42
C GLY A 83 0.93 5.65 1.47
N GLU A 84 0.62 5.53 0.21
CA GLU A 84 1.41 5.64 -0.99
C GLU A 84 1.86 7.08 -1.25
N ILE A 85 0.87 7.98 -1.26
CA ILE A 85 1.08 9.42 -1.39
C ILE A 85 1.67 9.98 -0.10
N SER A 86 1.23 9.44 1.05
CA SER A 86 1.79 9.76 2.37
C SER A 86 3.30 9.50 2.42
N ALA A 87 3.75 8.30 2.06
CA ALA A 87 5.18 7.95 2.03
C ALA A 87 5.98 8.81 1.03
N ILE A 88 5.42 9.09 -0.16
CA ILE A 88 6.06 9.98 -1.15
C ILE A 88 6.22 11.41 -0.60
N ASN A 89 5.20 11.94 0.09
CA ASN A 89 5.27 13.26 0.70
C ASN A 89 6.34 13.31 1.81
N VAL A 90 6.40 12.29 2.67
CA VAL A 90 7.44 12.15 3.70
C VAL A 90 8.82 12.12 3.06
N CYS A 91 9.02 11.35 1.99
CA CYS A 91 10.30 11.31 1.27
C CYS A 91 10.68 12.64 0.64
N THR A 92 9.73 13.36 0.07
CA THR A 92 9.99 14.69 -0.48
C THR A 92 10.48 15.65 0.61
N ALA A 93 9.91 15.58 1.82
CA ALA A 93 10.38 16.36 2.97
C ALA A 93 11.78 15.93 3.45
N VAL A 94 12.06 14.62 3.50
CA VAL A 94 13.41 14.10 3.82
C VAL A 94 14.45 14.62 2.84
N PHE A 95 14.16 14.62 1.53
CA PHE A 95 15.09 15.12 0.53
C PHE A 95 15.24 16.64 0.56
N ALA A 96 14.15 17.38 0.79
CA ALA A 96 14.20 18.83 0.98
C ALA A 96 15.06 19.22 2.19
N ALA A 97 14.98 18.48 3.30
CA ALA A 97 15.81 18.67 4.48
C ALA A 97 17.30 18.35 4.26
N ARG A 98 17.63 17.67 3.15
CA ARG A 98 19.01 17.42 2.68
C ARG A 98 19.47 18.46 1.65
N ASP A 99 18.77 19.59 1.53
CA ASP A 99 19.02 20.67 0.56
C ASP A 99 19.09 20.19 -0.90
N MET A 100 18.38 19.11 -1.22
CA MET A 100 18.33 18.59 -2.58
C MET A 100 17.48 19.51 -3.47
N THR A 101 18.01 19.84 -4.65
CA THR A 101 17.27 20.54 -5.71
C THR A 101 16.15 19.65 -6.27
N ALA A 102 15.14 20.26 -6.90
CA ALA A 102 14.05 19.51 -7.54
C ALA A 102 14.56 18.44 -8.54
N THR A 103 15.63 18.74 -9.29
CA THR A 103 16.24 17.78 -10.23
C THR A 103 16.91 16.62 -9.51
N GLN A 104 17.61 16.87 -8.39
CA GLN A 104 18.21 15.81 -7.58
C GLN A 104 17.15 14.93 -6.94
N ILE A 105 16.06 15.52 -6.43
CA ILE A 105 14.91 14.78 -5.88
C ILE A 105 14.31 13.89 -6.97
N PHE A 106 14.07 14.46 -8.15
CA PHE A 106 13.49 13.71 -9.26
C PHE A 106 14.36 12.52 -9.69
N ALA A 107 15.69 12.69 -9.72
CA ALA A 107 16.61 11.59 -10.02
C ALA A 107 16.66 10.53 -8.91
N ALA A 108 16.55 10.93 -7.64
CA ALA A 108 16.66 10.04 -6.49
C ALA A 108 15.57 8.95 -6.47
N TRP A 109 14.36 9.24 -6.97
CA TRP A 109 13.29 8.24 -7.05
C TRP A 109 13.69 6.98 -7.82
N GLY A 110 14.53 7.13 -8.86
CA GLY A 110 15.03 6.01 -9.66
C GLY A 110 15.94 5.04 -8.90
N GLU A 111 16.38 5.40 -7.70
CA GLU A 111 17.21 4.59 -6.81
C GLU A 111 16.44 4.05 -5.60
N LEU A 112 15.11 4.20 -5.58
CA LEU A 112 14.24 3.75 -4.50
C LEU A 112 13.30 2.65 -4.95
N SER A 113 12.95 1.78 -4.01
CA SER A 113 11.93 0.75 -4.15
C SER A 113 10.75 1.08 -3.24
N ILE A 114 9.53 0.95 -3.76
CA ILE A 114 8.30 1.19 -2.98
C ILE A 114 7.61 -0.13 -2.68
N TYR A 115 7.38 -0.39 -1.39
CA TYR A 115 6.73 -1.59 -0.87
C TYR A 115 5.38 -1.25 -0.27
N LYS A 116 4.36 -2.05 -0.59
CA LYS A 116 2.99 -1.87 -0.09
C LYS A 116 2.33 -3.17 0.26
N ASN A 117 1.53 -3.14 1.31
CA ASN A 117 0.79 -4.34 1.69
C ASN A 117 -0.35 -4.69 0.72
N ALA A 118 -0.88 -3.71 -0.02
CA ALA A 118 -1.86 -3.94 -1.08
C ALA A 118 -1.55 -3.18 -2.37
N LYS A 119 -2.12 -3.67 -3.47
CA LYS A 119 -1.97 -3.09 -4.80
C LYS A 119 -2.47 -1.65 -4.85
N SER A 120 -1.67 -0.80 -5.47
CA SER A 120 -1.96 0.62 -5.66
C SER A 120 -3.17 0.83 -6.56
N CYS A 121 -4.07 1.73 -6.17
CA CYS A 121 -5.15 2.20 -7.04
C CYS A 121 -4.58 3.00 -8.24
N PRO A 122 -5.37 3.28 -9.29
CA PRO A 122 -4.87 4.00 -10.47
C PRO A 122 -4.22 5.35 -10.18
N MET A 123 -4.71 6.11 -9.19
CA MET A 123 -4.11 7.38 -8.77
C MET A 123 -2.68 7.17 -8.26
N CYS A 124 -2.50 6.27 -7.30
CA CYS A 124 -1.20 6.01 -6.68
C CYS A 124 -0.25 5.27 -7.63
N ALA A 125 -0.78 4.35 -8.46
CA ALA A 125 0.00 3.73 -9.52
C ALA A 125 0.54 4.78 -10.51
N SER A 126 -0.27 5.80 -10.84
CA SER A 126 0.17 6.90 -11.71
C SER A 126 1.23 7.76 -11.02
N ALA A 127 1.08 8.04 -9.72
CA ALA A 127 2.09 8.77 -8.94
C ALA A 127 3.44 8.03 -8.89
N ILE A 128 3.43 6.72 -8.62
CA ILE A 128 4.63 5.87 -8.63
C ILE A 128 5.28 5.89 -10.02
N ARG A 129 4.46 5.77 -11.07
CA ARG A 129 4.94 5.81 -12.45
C ARG A 129 5.60 7.14 -12.80
N TRP A 130 5.00 8.26 -12.39
CA TRP A 130 5.55 9.59 -12.61
C TRP A 130 6.85 9.83 -11.84
N ALA A 131 6.95 9.32 -10.61
CA ALA A 131 8.17 9.39 -9.81
C ALA A 131 9.30 8.54 -10.42
N GLY A 132 8.95 7.43 -11.08
CA GLY A 132 9.93 6.59 -11.79
C GLY A 132 10.75 5.70 -10.87
N PHE A 133 10.12 5.17 -9.80
CA PHE A 133 10.74 4.23 -8.85
C PHE A 133 11.47 3.08 -9.55
N LYS A 134 12.52 2.55 -8.90
CA LYS A 134 13.25 1.38 -9.39
C LYS A 134 12.38 0.14 -9.37
N GLU A 135 11.68 -0.07 -8.26
CA GLU A 135 10.83 -1.23 -8.05
C GLU A 135 9.53 -0.82 -7.38
N TYR A 136 8.47 -1.56 -7.73
CA TYR A 136 7.17 -1.45 -7.11
C TYR A 136 6.71 -2.85 -6.69
N ILE A 137 6.63 -3.04 -5.37
CA ILE A 137 6.36 -4.32 -4.71
C ILE A 137 5.03 -4.22 -3.97
N TYR A 138 4.14 -5.18 -4.17
CA TYR A 138 2.89 -5.25 -3.41
C TYR A 138 2.40 -6.65 -3.06
N GLY A 139 1.56 -6.72 -2.02
CA GLY A 139 0.90 -7.95 -1.56
C GLY A 139 -0.49 -8.13 -2.14
N THR A 140 -1.53 -7.93 -1.31
CA THR A 140 -2.95 -8.09 -1.65
C THR A 140 -3.33 -7.47 -2.99
N THR A 141 -4.15 -8.18 -3.75
CA THR A 141 -4.58 -7.77 -5.11
C THR A 141 -5.88 -6.97 -5.09
N ILE A 142 -6.20 -6.30 -6.20
CA ILE A 142 -7.50 -5.62 -6.37
C ILE A 142 -8.61 -6.67 -6.44
N GLN A 143 -8.36 -7.83 -7.04
CA GLN A 143 -9.31 -8.94 -7.10
C GLN A 143 -9.66 -9.46 -5.71
N HIS A 144 -8.67 -9.66 -4.83
CA HIS A 144 -8.93 -10.04 -3.44
C HIS A 144 -9.86 -9.01 -2.78
N ASN A 145 -9.49 -7.73 -2.84
CA ASN A 145 -10.29 -6.66 -2.25
C ASN A 145 -11.71 -6.61 -2.83
N TYR A 146 -11.88 -6.80 -4.14
CA TYR A 146 -13.19 -6.91 -4.77
C TYR A 146 -14.01 -8.08 -4.19
N ASN A 147 -13.37 -9.25 -4.02
CA ASN A 147 -14.03 -10.45 -3.51
C ASN A 147 -14.48 -10.28 -2.05
N VAL A 148 -13.73 -9.50 -1.25
CA VAL A 148 -14.10 -9.14 0.13
C VAL A 148 -14.84 -7.79 0.21
N SER A 149 -15.60 -7.45 -0.84
CA SER A 149 -16.58 -6.36 -0.88
C SER A 149 -16.02 -4.93 -0.80
N TRP A 150 -14.73 -4.72 -1.06
CA TRP A 150 -14.21 -3.36 -1.19
C TRP A 150 -14.71 -2.67 -2.45
N GLY A 151 -15.00 -1.37 -2.33
CA GLY A 151 -15.13 -0.50 -3.49
C GLY A 151 -13.76 -0.32 -4.16
N VAL A 152 -13.57 -0.94 -5.32
CA VAL A 152 -12.31 -0.87 -6.07
C VAL A 152 -12.50 -0.25 -7.46
N ILE A 153 -11.48 0.46 -7.95
CA ILE A 153 -11.37 0.82 -9.36
C ILE A 153 -10.67 -0.35 -10.07
N THR A 154 -11.28 -0.87 -11.12
CA THR A 154 -10.86 -2.12 -11.78
C THR A 154 -9.75 -1.94 -12.81
N ILE A 155 -9.26 -0.71 -13.00
CA ILE A 155 -8.05 -0.46 -13.76
C ILE A 155 -6.87 -0.90 -12.89
N SER A 156 -6.17 -1.95 -13.30
CA SER A 156 -5.07 -2.47 -12.50
C SER A 156 -3.85 -1.54 -12.55
N SER A 157 -3.02 -1.52 -11.50
CA SER A 157 -1.73 -0.81 -11.57
C SER A 157 -0.83 -1.34 -12.69
N TYR A 158 -1.01 -2.59 -13.10
CA TYR A 158 -0.31 -3.15 -14.26
C TYR A 158 -0.75 -2.45 -15.54
N ASP A 159 -2.06 -2.29 -15.78
CA ASP A 159 -2.57 -1.59 -16.95
C ASP A 159 -2.07 -0.14 -17.00
N VAL A 160 -2.06 0.56 -15.85
CA VAL A 160 -1.47 1.91 -15.76
C VAL A 160 -0.03 1.90 -16.25
N PHE A 161 0.80 0.98 -15.77
CA PHE A 161 2.21 0.89 -16.17
C PHE A 161 2.38 0.50 -17.64
N GLN A 162 1.53 -0.39 -18.16
CA GLN A 162 1.56 -0.80 -19.57
C GLN A 162 1.24 0.36 -20.52
N GLN A 163 0.23 1.16 -20.18
CA GLN A 163 -0.23 2.27 -21.02
C GLN A 163 0.64 3.54 -20.92
N THR A 164 1.64 3.54 -20.03
CA THR A 164 2.46 4.72 -19.72
C THR A 164 3.96 4.46 -19.85
N ARG A 165 4.37 3.49 -20.69
CA ARG A 165 5.76 3.09 -20.89
C ARG A 165 6.70 4.22 -21.38
N GLN A 166 6.15 5.31 -21.92
CA GLN A 166 6.85 6.53 -22.31
C GLN A 166 7.29 7.42 -21.15
N LEU A 167 6.74 7.20 -19.95
CA LEU A 167 7.07 7.96 -18.75
C LEU A 167 8.40 7.50 -18.10
N PRO A 168 8.98 8.33 -17.21
CA PRO A 168 10.09 7.93 -16.34
C PRO A 168 9.88 6.56 -15.68
N GLY A 169 10.99 5.90 -15.35
CA GLY A 169 10.94 4.57 -14.77
C GLY A 169 10.34 3.51 -15.70
N TYR A 170 10.42 3.62 -17.03
CA TYR A 170 10.04 2.53 -17.97
C TYR A 170 10.69 1.16 -17.65
N GLN A 171 11.73 1.17 -16.82
CA GLN A 171 12.41 0.00 -16.26
C GLN A 171 11.92 -0.41 -14.87
N THR A 172 10.87 0.21 -14.31
CA THR A 172 10.35 -0.11 -12.98
C THR A 172 9.99 -1.59 -12.94
N VAL A 173 10.65 -2.35 -12.06
CA VAL A 173 10.34 -3.77 -11.86
C VAL A 173 9.12 -3.86 -10.96
N MET A 174 8.10 -4.63 -11.38
CA MET A 174 6.90 -4.84 -10.58
C MET A 174 6.87 -6.25 -10.01
N LEU A 175 6.97 -6.36 -8.68
CA LEU A 175 6.77 -7.60 -7.93
C LEU A 175 5.38 -7.58 -7.31
N ARG A 176 4.65 -8.69 -7.46
CA ARG A 176 3.21 -8.77 -7.16
C ARG A 176 2.95 -9.92 -6.21
N GLN A 177 1.87 -9.83 -5.44
CA GLN A 177 1.39 -10.93 -4.58
C GLN A 177 2.45 -11.41 -3.57
N ILE A 178 3.23 -10.47 -3.02
CA ILE A 178 4.22 -10.75 -1.97
C ILE A 178 3.51 -10.83 -0.62
N LEU A 179 3.71 -11.93 0.11
CA LEU A 179 3.14 -12.16 1.45
C LEU A 179 1.61 -11.94 1.50
N THR A 180 0.87 -12.47 0.51
CA THR A 180 -0.61 -12.39 0.50
C THR A 180 -1.24 -13.10 1.69
N ASN A 181 -0.61 -14.17 2.21
CA ASN A 181 -1.02 -14.83 3.44
C ASN A 181 -1.02 -13.91 4.68
N GLU A 182 -0.16 -12.89 4.70
CA GLU A 182 -0.07 -11.91 5.79
C GLU A 182 -0.88 -10.65 5.50
N THR A 183 -0.97 -10.24 4.23
CA THR A 183 -1.65 -9.00 3.84
C THR A 183 -3.14 -9.14 3.61
N ASP A 184 -3.62 -10.22 2.99
CA ASP A 184 -5.04 -10.43 2.69
C ASP A 184 -5.95 -10.39 3.94
N PRO A 185 -5.56 -10.97 5.09
CA PRO A 185 -6.34 -10.88 6.32
C PRO A 185 -6.61 -9.44 6.79
N LEU A 186 -5.70 -8.49 6.51
CA LEU A 186 -5.86 -7.08 6.90
C LEU A 186 -7.00 -6.39 6.14
N PHE A 187 -7.36 -6.90 4.97
CA PHE A 187 -8.42 -6.35 4.12
C PHE A 187 -9.72 -7.16 4.18
N SER A 188 -9.69 -8.40 4.66
CA SER A 188 -10.86 -9.28 4.68
C SER A 188 -11.90 -8.89 5.73
N TRP A 189 -11.52 -8.31 6.87
CA TRP A 189 -12.45 -8.08 7.99
C TRP A 189 -13.37 -6.87 7.85
N GLN A 190 -13.00 -5.87 7.04
CA GLN A 190 -13.64 -4.55 7.08
C GLN A 190 -15.08 -4.53 6.57
N TYR A 191 -15.40 -5.42 5.62
CA TYR A 191 -16.71 -5.52 4.98
C TYR A 191 -17.27 -6.94 5.02
N ASP A 192 -16.69 -7.80 5.86
CA ASP A 192 -17.16 -9.16 6.13
C ASP A 192 -17.25 -9.37 7.64
N ASP A 193 -18.46 -9.28 8.17
CA ASP A 193 -18.74 -9.47 9.60
C ASP A 193 -18.45 -10.90 10.09
N SER A 194 -18.23 -11.87 9.20
CA SER A 194 -17.88 -13.24 9.59
C SER A 194 -16.38 -13.42 9.83
N TYR A 195 -15.54 -12.54 9.28
CA TYR A 195 -14.09 -12.66 9.37
C TYR A 195 -13.56 -12.14 10.72
N PRO A 196 -12.52 -12.77 11.31
CA PRO A 196 -11.90 -12.30 12.56
C PRO A 196 -11.24 -10.93 12.43
N TYR A 197 -11.32 -10.11 13.47
CA TYR A 197 -10.60 -8.83 13.50
C TYR A 197 -9.09 -9.03 13.76
N PRO A 198 -8.22 -8.16 13.23
CA PRO A 198 -6.78 -8.26 13.42
C PRO A 198 -6.40 -8.01 14.89
N ASN A 199 -5.20 -8.46 15.30
CA ASN A 199 -4.52 -8.06 16.55
C ASN A 199 -5.40 -8.03 17.81
N GLU A 200 -6.26 -9.03 17.99
CA GLU A 200 -7.19 -9.14 19.14
C GLU A 200 -8.21 -7.99 19.27
N CYS A 201 -8.34 -7.16 18.24
CA CYS A 201 -9.32 -6.09 18.20
C CYS A 201 -10.75 -6.63 18.31
N VAL A 202 -11.64 -5.84 18.92
CA VAL A 202 -13.01 -6.28 19.24
C VAL A 202 -14.07 -5.52 18.45
N LYS A 203 -15.23 -6.16 18.27
CA LYS A 203 -16.42 -5.59 17.63
C LYS A 203 -17.15 -4.62 18.56
N ARG A 204 -17.26 -3.35 18.18
CA ARG A 204 -18.06 -2.35 18.87
C ARG A 204 -18.88 -1.52 17.89
N ILE A 205 -20.11 -1.18 18.25
CA ILE A 205 -20.91 -0.23 17.46
C ILE A 205 -20.23 1.14 17.54
N SER A 206 -19.84 1.68 16.38
CA SER A 206 -19.35 3.05 16.32
C SER A 206 -20.54 4.01 16.33
N ALA A 207 -20.60 4.87 17.35
CA ALA A 207 -21.63 5.91 17.46
C ALA A 207 -21.60 6.91 16.29
N THR A 208 -20.40 7.19 15.74
CA THR A 208 -20.21 8.11 14.61
C THR A 208 -20.53 7.48 13.26
N ARG A 209 -20.27 6.18 13.10
CA ARG A 209 -20.45 5.50 11.80
C ARG A 209 -21.76 4.70 11.69
N GLY A 210 -22.40 4.37 12.80
CA GLY A 210 -23.67 3.64 12.84
C GLY A 210 -23.57 2.14 12.52
N TYR A 211 -22.35 1.59 12.46
CA TYR A 211 -22.09 0.16 12.21
C TYR A 211 -20.96 -0.38 13.10
N LEU A 212 -20.78 -1.70 13.12
CA LEU A 212 -19.72 -2.37 13.87
C LEU A 212 -18.33 -1.95 13.37
N SER A 213 -17.53 -1.41 14.27
CA SER A 213 -16.14 -1.03 14.04
C SER A 213 -15.20 -1.92 14.84
N CYS A 214 -14.01 -2.09 14.29
CA CYS A 214 -12.88 -2.75 14.92
C CYS A 214 -12.18 -1.75 15.84
N VAL A 215 -12.12 -2.05 17.12
CA VAL A 215 -11.54 -1.16 18.14
C VAL A 215 -10.55 -1.90 19.03
N ASP A 216 -9.55 -1.16 19.49
CA ASP A 216 -8.55 -1.66 20.43
C ASP A 216 -9.23 -1.88 21.80
N PRO A 217 -9.17 -3.09 22.37
CA PRO A 217 -9.72 -3.35 23.69
C PRO A 217 -9.07 -2.51 24.80
N ALA A 218 -7.86 -1.99 24.62
CA ALA A 218 -7.19 -1.11 25.59
C ALA A 218 -7.72 0.34 25.59
N MET A 219 -8.49 0.73 24.56
CA MET A 219 -9.19 2.02 24.51
C MET A 219 -10.62 1.95 25.07
N LEU A 220 -10.93 0.88 25.82
CA LEU A 220 -12.21 0.66 26.50
C LEU A 220 -12.20 1.14 27.95
#